data_AF-A0A088E6V1-F1
#
_entry.id   AF-A0A088E6V1-F1
#
_cell.length_a   1.000
_cell.length_b   1.000
_cell.length_c   1.000
_cell.angle_alpha   90.00
_cell.angle_beta   90.00
_cell.angle_gamma   90.00
#
_symmetry.space_group_name_H-M   'P 1'
#
loop_
_entity.id
_entity.type
_entity.pdbx_description
1 polymer ?
#
loop_
_entity_poly.entity_id
_entity_poly.type
_entity_poly.pdbx_seq_one_letter_code
_entity_poly.pdbx_strand_id
1 'polypeptide(L)'
;MDKKDKYELAWALFVIILFAVVIIGTLPQDFTVGGVPNTLSALNKDPPQDIINTRIVAEQYVFKTQESGAVNAQEMGSPVLYNLIVAHPGDWLNLTITSADVTGNFYFPDYADQVVDDQIVPGLVTYDALKVPNITGPFVFLNGEYNGPWFSYQEGELLVIPTSGYFTASSISQLQVQDTRAQTNGLVGDPYNSPIISVSGPTTLVTDKYGLFNSSVPGPTLVAQANNQVTLNLIFTTPASDHNYLYNYSSNGVASPVSNVLVGIYAVWWNGTITPVAQKPITYGTPITFTFNATAPAYLYGIVTPVYNVYNPQGMSNNFIGQDKGYVMGAWGTIVVEGS
;
A
#
# COMPACT_ATOMS: atom_id res chain seq x y z
N MET A 1 3.60 60.66 7.49
CA MET A 1 3.49 59.24 7.89
C MET A 1 3.81 59.16 9.36
N ASP A 2 2.78 58.96 10.18
CA ASP A 2 2.90 58.82 11.63
C ASP A 2 3.72 57.55 11.97
N LYS A 3 4.24 57.43 13.19
CA LYS A 3 4.97 56.24 13.65
C LYS A 3 4.13 54.97 13.42
N LYS A 4 2.82 55.05 13.64
CA LYS A 4 1.88 53.93 13.41
C LYS A 4 1.89 53.48 11.94
N ASP A 5 1.74 54.40 10.99
CA ASP A 5 1.77 54.11 9.56
C ASP A 5 3.11 53.48 9.11
N LYS A 6 4.23 53.87 9.73
CA LYS A 6 5.56 53.26 9.49
C LYS A 6 5.64 51.82 9.97
N TYR A 7 5.06 51.51 11.13
CA TYR A 7 5.02 50.14 11.65
C TYR A 7 4.05 49.26 10.87
N GLU A 8 2.90 49.78 10.45
CA GLU A 8 1.94 49.05 9.61
C GLU A 8 2.54 48.73 8.23
N LEU A 9 3.22 49.70 7.60
CA LEU A 9 3.92 49.46 6.34
C LEU A 9 5.05 48.43 6.51
N ALA A 10 5.84 48.51 7.59
CA ALA A 10 6.92 47.56 7.84
C ALA A 10 6.40 46.13 8.02
N TRP A 11 5.31 45.93 8.77
CA TRP A 11 4.69 44.63 8.96
C TRP A 11 4.07 44.07 7.68
N ALA A 12 3.37 44.90 6.89
CA ALA A 12 2.84 44.49 5.60
C ALA A 12 3.95 44.06 4.64
N LEU A 13 5.05 44.83 4.58
CA LEU A 13 6.20 44.51 3.73
C LEU A 13 6.89 43.21 4.16
N PHE A 14 7.02 42.98 5.47
CA PHE A 14 7.55 41.74 6.02
C PHE A 14 6.70 40.53 5.63
N VAL A 15 5.37 40.62 5.74
CA VAL A 15 4.44 39.55 5.32
C VAL A 15 4.54 39.28 3.82
N ILE A 16 4.60 40.32 2.98
CA ILE A 16 4.79 40.17 1.53
C ILE A 16 6.10 39.44 1.21
N ILE A 17 7.19 39.78 1.89
CA ILE A 17 8.48 39.10 1.71
C ILE A 17 8.38 37.63 2.13
N LEU A 18 7.72 37.33 3.25
CA LEU A 18 7.49 35.95 3.67
C LEU A 18 6.70 35.16 2.62
N PHE A 19 5.61 35.73 2.08
CA PHE A 19 4.86 35.10 0.99
C PHE A 19 5.70 34.92 -0.26
N ALA A 20 6.52 35.90 -0.65
CA ALA A 20 7.40 35.79 -1.81
C ALA A 20 8.44 34.68 -1.64
N VAL A 21 9.02 34.52 -0.44
CA VAL A 21 9.94 33.42 -0.12
C VAL A 21 9.23 32.07 -0.22
N VAL A 22 8.02 31.95 0.34
CA VAL A 22 7.21 30.73 0.22
C VAL A 22 6.91 30.44 -1.24
N ILE A 23 6.37 31.40 -1.98
CA ILE A 23 6.00 31.25 -3.39
C ILE A 23 7.22 30.85 -4.23
N ILE A 24 8.38 31.49 -4.08
CA ILE A 24 9.60 31.12 -4.84
C ILE A 24 10.10 29.73 -4.41
N GLY A 25 9.97 29.38 -3.14
CA GLY A 25 10.36 28.07 -2.62
C GLY A 25 9.43 26.93 -3.07
N THR A 26 8.13 27.20 -3.25
CA THR A 26 7.11 26.19 -3.57
C THR A 26 6.69 26.18 -5.03
N LEU A 27 6.88 27.26 -5.80
CA LEU A 27 6.63 27.31 -7.26
C LEU A 27 7.25 26.15 -8.04
N PRO A 28 8.47 25.68 -7.73
CA PRO A 28 9.05 24.51 -8.40
C PRO A 28 8.33 23.19 -8.08
N GLN A 29 7.50 23.14 -7.03
CA GLN A 29 6.83 21.94 -6.49
C GLN A 29 5.30 21.92 -6.74
N ASP A 30 4.66 23.05 -7.04
CA ASP A 30 3.20 23.24 -6.90
C ASP A 30 2.39 23.18 -8.22
N PHE A 31 2.96 22.64 -9.30
CA PHE A 31 2.26 22.54 -10.58
C PHE A 31 2.26 21.11 -11.07
N THR A 32 1.24 20.33 -10.70
CA THR A 32 0.49 19.52 -11.67
C THR A 32 -0.62 18.70 -11.01
N VAL A 33 -1.87 19.17 -11.13
CA VAL A 33 -3.02 18.25 -11.10
C VAL A 33 -2.97 17.46 -12.41
N GLY A 34 -2.77 16.14 -12.31
CA GLY A 34 -2.57 15.26 -13.47
C GLY A 34 -1.10 14.95 -13.82
N GLY A 35 -0.15 15.31 -12.95
CA GLY A 35 1.28 15.04 -13.13
C GLY A 35 1.93 15.78 -14.32
N VAL A 36 3.25 15.71 -14.41
CA VAL A 36 3.98 16.23 -15.58
C VAL A 36 3.90 15.16 -16.68
N PRO A 37 3.40 15.46 -17.90
CA PRO A 37 3.29 14.47 -19.00
C PRO A 37 4.61 13.84 -19.47
N ASN A 38 5.72 14.18 -18.82
CA ASN A 38 7.07 13.85 -19.25
C ASN A 38 7.99 13.55 -18.04
N THR A 39 7.56 12.63 -17.16
CA THR A 39 8.42 11.94 -16.17
C THR A 39 9.72 11.40 -16.80
N LEU A 40 9.68 11.09 -18.09
CA LEU A 40 10.85 10.79 -18.93
C LEU A 40 11.95 11.86 -18.88
N SER A 41 11.63 13.13 -18.60
CA SER A 41 12.66 14.18 -18.45
C SER A 41 13.39 14.13 -17.11
N ALA A 42 12.74 13.62 -16.05
CA ALA A 42 13.39 13.33 -14.78
C ALA A 42 14.28 12.08 -14.87
N LEU A 43 13.86 11.09 -15.66
CA LEU A 43 14.53 9.80 -15.84
C LEU A 43 15.50 9.74 -17.03
N ASN A 44 15.69 10.84 -17.78
CA ASN A 44 16.44 10.83 -19.05
C ASN A 44 17.93 10.48 -18.93
N LYS A 45 18.48 10.52 -17.71
CA LYS A 45 19.87 10.19 -17.40
C LYS A 45 20.03 8.84 -16.70
N ASP A 46 18.93 8.20 -16.31
CA ASP A 46 18.95 6.94 -15.61
C ASP A 46 18.99 5.76 -16.58
N PRO A 47 19.69 4.66 -16.23
CA PRO A 47 19.75 3.50 -17.09
C PRO A 47 18.38 2.83 -17.24
N PRO A 48 17.94 2.45 -18.45
CA PRO A 48 16.63 1.82 -18.65
C PRO A 48 16.43 0.52 -17.87
N GLN A 49 17.52 -0.18 -17.51
CA GLN A 49 17.46 -1.40 -16.70
C GLN A 49 17.13 -1.16 -15.22
N ASP A 50 17.15 0.09 -14.75
CA ASP A 50 16.81 0.47 -13.37
C ASP A 50 15.41 1.12 -13.30
N ILE A 51 14.64 1.07 -14.41
CA ILE A 51 13.32 1.67 -14.53
C ILE A 51 12.25 0.57 -14.60
N ILE A 52 11.27 0.67 -13.70
CA ILE A 52 10.05 -0.13 -13.68
C ILE A 52 8.93 0.77 -14.17
N ASN A 53 8.32 0.43 -15.31
CA ASN A 53 7.11 1.09 -15.76
C ASN A 53 5.93 0.48 -15.00
N THR A 54 5.33 1.28 -14.12
CA THR A 54 4.27 0.84 -13.22
C THR A 54 2.98 1.53 -13.59
N ARG A 55 2.01 0.74 -14.07
CA ARG A 55 0.67 1.21 -14.35
C ARG A 55 -0.23 0.92 -13.16
N ILE A 56 -0.87 1.95 -12.63
CA ILE A 56 -1.82 1.86 -11.53
C ILE A 56 -3.21 2.23 -12.05
N VAL A 57 -4.17 1.35 -11.85
CA VAL A 57 -5.59 1.64 -12.03
C VAL A 57 -6.22 1.63 -10.64
N ALA A 58 -6.57 2.81 -10.13
CA ALA A 58 -7.33 2.94 -8.91
C ALA A 58 -8.79 2.61 -9.20
N GLU A 59 -9.28 1.53 -8.59
CA GLU A 59 -10.70 1.21 -8.52
C GLU A 59 -11.19 1.48 -7.10
N GLN A 60 -12.49 1.59 -6.89
CA GLN A 60 -12.99 1.69 -5.52
C GLN A 60 -12.53 0.50 -4.66
N TYR A 61 -11.67 0.91 -3.72
CA TYR A 61 -11.03 0.22 -2.59
C TYR A 61 -9.86 -0.68 -2.91
N VAL A 62 -9.33 -0.63 -4.15
CA VAL A 62 -8.14 -1.39 -4.52
C VAL A 62 -7.32 -0.67 -5.59
N PHE A 63 -6.00 -0.77 -5.49
CA PHE A 63 -5.07 -0.42 -6.57
C PHE A 63 -4.76 -1.66 -7.39
N LYS A 64 -5.13 -1.66 -8.67
CA LYS A 64 -4.63 -2.63 -9.64
C LYS A 64 -3.32 -2.16 -10.20
N THR A 65 -2.28 -2.96 -10.06
CA THR A 65 -0.93 -2.60 -10.50
C THR A 65 -0.46 -3.55 -11.60
N GLN A 66 0.33 -3.02 -12.53
CA GLN A 66 0.98 -3.79 -13.59
C GLN A 66 2.39 -3.24 -13.79
N GLU A 67 3.37 -4.12 -13.89
CA GLU A 67 4.79 -3.74 -13.95
C GLU A 67 5.44 -4.27 -15.23
N SER A 68 6.42 -3.52 -15.75
CA SER A 68 7.28 -3.98 -16.83
C SER A 68 8.62 -3.25 -16.82
N GLY A 69 9.70 -3.90 -17.27
CA GLY A 69 11.05 -3.33 -17.23
C GLY A 69 11.95 -4.12 -16.29
N ALA A 70 12.62 -3.44 -15.36
CA ALA A 70 13.54 -4.04 -14.39
C ALA A 70 12.88 -5.17 -13.57
N VAL A 71 11.62 -4.95 -13.19
CA VAL A 71 10.72 -5.96 -12.61
C VAL A 71 9.51 -6.12 -13.52
N ASN A 72 9.02 -7.35 -13.63
CA ASN A 72 7.81 -7.71 -14.36
C ASN A 72 7.05 -8.73 -13.52
N ALA A 73 6.47 -8.23 -12.42
CA ALA A 73 5.81 -9.10 -11.46
C ALA A 73 4.55 -9.72 -12.05
N GLN A 74 4.36 -11.01 -11.75
CA GLN A 74 3.23 -11.79 -12.24
C GLN A 74 2.76 -12.74 -11.17
N GLU A 75 1.47 -12.70 -10.84
CA GLU A 75 0.84 -13.67 -9.96
C GLU A 75 0.20 -14.77 -10.79
N MET A 76 0.74 -15.99 -10.71
CA MET A 76 0.21 -17.15 -11.46
C MET A 76 0.06 -16.89 -12.97
N GLY A 77 0.95 -16.07 -13.55
CA GLY A 77 0.92 -15.67 -14.96
C GLY A 77 -0.02 -14.50 -15.30
N SER A 78 -0.76 -13.96 -14.32
CA SER A 78 -1.46 -12.68 -14.44
C SER A 78 -0.46 -11.53 -14.23
N PRO A 79 -0.39 -10.54 -15.13
CA PRO A 79 0.43 -9.33 -14.93
C PRO A 79 -0.28 -8.27 -14.08
N VAL A 80 -1.49 -8.55 -13.59
CA VAL A 80 -2.25 -7.67 -12.70
C VAL A 80 -2.07 -8.16 -11.28
N LEU A 81 -1.52 -7.30 -10.43
CA LEU A 81 -1.50 -7.49 -8.98
C LEU A 81 -2.52 -6.54 -8.33
N TYR A 82 -2.84 -6.83 -7.08
CA TYR A 82 -3.73 -6.01 -6.27
C TYR A 82 -2.95 -5.49 -5.07
N ASN A 83 -2.98 -4.17 -4.87
CA ASN A 83 -2.38 -3.49 -3.73
C ASN A 83 -0.88 -3.78 -3.53
N LEU A 84 -0.15 -4.13 -4.60
CA LEU A 84 1.25 -4.54 -4.51
C LEU A 84 2.07 -4.00 -5.69
N ILE A 85 3.23 -3.45 -5.41
CA ILE A 85 4.27 -3.07 -6.37
C ILE A 85 5.55 -3.79 -5.90
N VAL A 86 6.31 -4.41 -6.80
CA VAL A 86 7.55 -5.11 -6.46
C VAL A 86 8.72 -4.44 -7.14
N ALA A 87 9.75 -4.09 -6.38
CA ALA A 87 10.90 -3.35 -6.89
C ALA A 87 12.21 -3.78 -6.23
N HIS A 88 13.33 -3.29 -6.77
CA HIS A 88 14.63 -3.40 -6.12
C HIS A 88 15.10 -2.05 -5.54
N PRO A 89 15.96 -2.09 -4.50
CA PRO A 89 16.50 -0.88 -3.91
C PRO A 89 17.16 0.02 -4.95
N GLY A 90 16.75 1.28 -4.98
CA GLY A 90 17.32 2.26 -5.89
C GLY A 90 16.82 2.19 -7.34
N ASP A 91 15.85 1.34 -7.66
CA ASP A 91 15.12 1.43 -8.93
C ASP A 91 14.31 2.74 -9.00
N TRP A 92 13.79 3.04 -10.18
CA TRP A 92 12.81 4.10 -10.42
C TRP A 92 11.47 3.49 -10.83
N LEU A 93 10.38 3.93 -10.21
CA LEU A 93 9.03 3.67 -10.70
C LEU A 93 8.62 4.81 -11.63
N ASN A 94 8.39 4.51 -12.89
CA ASN A 94 7.74 5.40 -13.84
C ASN A 94 6.22 5.12 -13.78
N LEU A 95 5.52 5.92 -12.97
CA LEU A 95 4.12 5.74 -12.64
C LEU A 95 3.22 6.29 -13.76
N THR A 96 2.25 5.49 -14.18
CA THR A 96 1.11 5.92 -14.99
C THR A 96 -0.16 5.52 -14.26
N ILE A 97 -0.85 6.50 -13.69
CA ILE A 97 -1.95 6.30 -12.76
C ILE A 97 -3.26 6.78 -13.39
N THR A 98 -4.31 5.97 -13.29
CA THR A 98 -5.65 6.30 -13.79
C THR A 98 -6.70 5.86 -12.79
N SER A 99 -7.86 6.52 -12.79
CA SER A 99 -9.04 6.05 -12.04
C SER A 99 -10.01 5.33 -12.97
N ALA A 100 -10.57 4.21 -12.49
CA ALA A 100 -11.62 3.47 -13.18
C ALA A 100 -13.03 4.04 -12.94
N ASP A 101 -13.24 4.74 -11.83
CA ASP A 101 -14.58 5.09 -11.35
C ASP A 101 -14.65 6.47 -10.66
N VAL A 102 -13.99 6.63 -9.50
CA VAL A 102 -14.10 7.81 -8.64
C VAL A 102 -12.75 8.47 -8.41
N THR A 103 -12.77 9.74 -8.00
CA THR A 103 -11.55 10.42 -7.58
C THR A 103 -10.92 9.69 -6.42
N GLY A 104 -9.61 9.52 -6.50
CA GLY A 104 -8.77 8.97 -5.44
C GLY A 104 -7.47 9.75 -5.40
N ASN A 105 -6.53 9.22 -4.64
CA ASN A 105 -5.21 9.78 -4.48
C ASN A 105 -4.20 8.63 -4.35
N PHE A 106 -2.98 8.84 -4.84
CA PHE A 106 -1.84 7.99 -4.57
C PHE A 106 -0.93 8.75 -3.61
N TYR A 107 -0.97 8.37 -2.34
CA TYR A 107 -0.15 8.93 -1.29
C TYR A 107 0.92 7.92 -0.88
N PHE A 108 2.19 8.26 -1.09
CA PHE A 108 3.32 7.43 -0.66
C PHE A 108 4.21 8.22 0.30
N PRO A 109 4.08 7.99 1.61
CA PRO A 109 4.86 8.70 2.61
C PRO A 109 6.15 7.94 2.97
N ASP A 110 7.18 8.03 2.14
CA ASP A 110 8.52 7.61 2.59
C ASP A 110 9.11 8.66 3.53
N TYR A 111 8.87 8.47 4.83
CA TYR A 111 9.33 9.37 5.90
C TYR A 111 10.86 9.51 6.03
N ALA A 112 11.65 8.77 5.26
CA ALA A 112 13.10 8.94 5.23
C ALA A 112 13.60 9.79 4.05
N ASP A 113 12.84 9.88 2.96
CA ASP A 113 13.32 10.46 1.70
C ASP A 113 12.33 11.45 1.09
N GLN A 114 11.11 11.00 0.73
CA GLN A 114 10.14 11.80 0.00
C GLN A 114 8.70 11.42 0.31
N VAL A 115 7.80 12.40 0.17
CA VAL A 115 6.35 12.19 0.20
C VAL A 115 5.80 12.46 -1.19
N VAL A 116 5.10 11.49 -1.77
CA VAL A 116 4.34 11.66 -3.02
C VAL A 116 2.86 11.76 -2.68
N ASP A 117 2.18 12.71 -3.33
CA ASP A 117 0.77 13.02 -3.13
C ASP A 117 0.13 13.38 -4.47
N ASP A 118 -0.34 12.35 -5.18
CA ASP A 118 -0.84 12.46 -6.55
C ASP A 118 -2.35 12.29 -6.61
N GLN A 119 -3.06 13.34 -7.05
CA GLN A 119 -4.49 13.22 -7.30
C GLN A 119 -4.77 12.31 -8.50
N ILE A 120 -5.71 11.38 -8.33
CA ILE A 120 -6.19 10.48 -9.38
C ILE A 120 -7.62 10.88 -9.74
N VAL A 121 -7.82 11.45 -10.92
CA VAL A 121 -9.13 11.96 -11.37
C VAL A 121 -9.67 11.09 -12.51
N PRO A 122 -10.93 10.63 -12.46
CA PRO A 122 -11.54 9.89 -13.56
C PRO A 122 -11.44 10.62 -14.90
N GLY A 123 -10.98 9.91 -15.93
CA GLY A 123 -10.82 10.46 -17.28
C GLY A 123 -9.51 11.24 -17.50
N LEU A 124 -8.68 11.42 -16.47
CA LEU A 124 -7.32 11.95 -16.59
C LEU A 124 -6.29 10.83 -16.37
N VAL A 125 -5.07 11.05 -16.86
CA VAL A 125 -3.91 10.22 -16.56
C VAL A 125 -2.97 11.07 -15.73
N THR A 126 -2.57 10.55 -14.58
CA THR A 126 -1.56 11.14 -13.70
C THR A 126 -0.23 10.41 -13.94
N TYR A 127 0.86 11.16 -14.05
CA TYR A 127 2.20 10.63 -14.26
C TYR A 127 3.13 11.11 -13.15
N ASP A 128 3.92 10.18 -12.60
CA ASP A 128 4.95 10.53 -11.62
C ASP A 128 6.19 9.62 -11.73
N ALA A 129 7.32 10.05 -11.18
CA ALA A 129 8.57 9.30 -11.13
C ALA A 129 9.04 9.16 -9.69
N LEU A 130 8.83 7.99 -9.10
CA LEU A 130 9.17 7.70 -7.72
C LEU A 130 10.52 6.96 -7.64
N LYS A 131 11.47 7.51 -6.89
CA LYS A 131 12.68 6.77 -6.52
C LYS A 131 12.33 5.68 -5.49
N VAL A 132 12.69 4.43 -5.78
CA VAL A 132 12.52 3.33 -4.83
C VAL A 132 13.54 3.48 -3.71
N PRO A 133 13.14 3.34 -2.43
CA PRO A 133 14.05 3.45 -1.30
C PRO A 133 15.27 2.55 -1.46
N ASN A 134 16.46 3.04 -1.08
CA ASN A 134 17.70 2.25 -1.10
C ASN A 134 17.76 1.20 0.04
N ILE A 135 16.66 0.95 0.72
CA ILE A 135 16.51 0.00 1.82
C ILE A 135 15.47 -1.04 1.39
N THR A 136 15.77 -2.32 1.60
CA THR A 136 14.81 -3.40 1.34
C THR A 136 13.75 -3.44 2.44
N GLY A 137 12.49 -3.58 2.05
CA GLY A 137 11.36 -3.64 2.97
C GLY A 137 10.03 -3.42 2.28
N PRO A 138 8.93 -3.72 2.97
CA PRO A 138 7.60 -3.24 2.61
C PRO A 138 7.43 -1.76 2.99
N PHE A 139 6.91 -0.97 2.07
CA PHE A 139 6.55 0.44 2.28
C PHE A 139 5.11 0.67 1.83
N VAL A 140 4.29 1.28 2.67
CA VAL A 140 2.85 1.43 2.35
C VAL A 140 2.61 2.68 1.51
N PHE A 141 1.78 2.57 0.49
CA PHE A 141 1.11 3.68 -0.18
C PHE A 141 -0.41 3.56 0.05
N LEU A 142 -1.13 4.67 0.04
CA LEU A 142 -2.53 4.71 0.43
C LEU A 142 -3.34 5.69 -0.41
N ASN A 143 -4.65 5.55 -0.34
CA ASN A 143 -5.57 6.54 -0.88
C ASN A 143 -5.79 7.69 0.12
N GLY A 144 -5.22 8.86 -0.18
CA GLY A 144 -5.39 10.09 0.60
C GLY A 144 -6.73 10.80 0.41
N GLU A 145 -7.58 10.36 -0.53
CA GLU A 145 -8.84 11.01 -0.87
C GLU A 145 -10.04 10.13 -0.49
N TYR A 146 -11.01 10.70 0.23
CA TYR A 146 -12.20 9.95 0.61
C TYR A 146 -13.01 9.59 -0.64
N ASN A 147 -13.16 8.28 -0.90
CA ASN A 147 -13.88 7.78 -2.06
C ASN A 147 -14.93 6.70 -1.70
N GLY A 148 -15.43 6.77 -0.47
CA GLY A 148 -16.56 5.98 0.03
C GLY A 148 -16.24 5.20 1.31
N PRO A 149 -17.18 4.36 1.79
CA PRO A 149 -17.14 3.77 3.14
C PRO A 149 -15.92 2.89 3.42
N TRP A 150 -15.36 2.24 2.40
CA TRP A 150 -14.19 1.36 2.53
C TRP A 150 -12.88 2.01 2.10
N PHE A 151 -12.82 3.35 1.96
CA PHE A 151 -11.61 4.04 1.47
C PHE A 151 -10.37 3.74 2.33
N SER A 152 -10.55 3.46 3.62
CA SER A 152 -9.46 3.14 4.55
C SER A 152 -8.88 1.73 4.37
N TYR A 153 -9.38 0.98 3.38
CA TYR A 153 -8.85 -0.30 2.93
C TYR A 153 -8.24 -0.20 1.52
N GLN A 154 -8.12 1.03 1.01
CA GLN A 154 -7.47 1.32 -0.26
C GLN A 154 -6.02 1.72 -0.01
N GLU A 155 -5.22 0.73 0.29
CA GLU A 155 -3.78 0.84 0.47
C GLU A 155 -3.07 -0.24 -0.33
N GLY A 156 -1.79 -0.03 -0.58
CA GLY A 156 -0.93 -1.07 -1.13
C GLY A 156 0.47 -0.99 -0.57
N GLU A 157 1.27 -1.98 -0.93
CA GLU A 157 2.64 -2.13 -0.47
C GLU A 157 3.59 -2.05 -1.67
N LEU A 158 4.55 -1.14 -1.61
CA LEU A 158 5.78 -1.21 -2.37
C LEU A 158 6.72 -2.17 -1.64
N LEU A 159 6.80 -3.39 -2.13
CA LEU A 159 7.67 -4.43 -1.59
C LEU A 159 9.04 -4.36 -2.28
N VAL A 160 9.99 -3.73 -1.60
CA VAL A 160 11.38 -3.58 -2.07
C VAL A 160 12.17 -4.81 -1.66
N ILE A 161 12.38 -5.72 -2.60
CA ILE A 161 13.11 -6.98 -2.38
C ILE A 161 14.57 -6.84 -2.83
N PRO A 162 15.52 -7.53 -2.18
CA PRO A 162 16.91 -7.54 -2.66
C PRO A 162 16.97 -8.11 -4.08
N THR A 163 17.89 -7.62 -4.92
CA THR A 163 18.08 -8.13 -6.29
C THR A 163 18.53 -9.60 -6.31
N SER A 164 19.18 -10.06 -5.24
CA SER A 164 19.54 -11.46 -5.02
C SER A 164 19.72 -11.75 -3.52
N GLY A 165 19.62 -13.02 -3.12
CA GLY A 165 19.80 -13.42 -1.73
C GLY A 165 18.60 -13.06 -0.84
N TYR A 166 18.85 -12.64 0.39
CA TYR A 166 17.82 -12.41 1.40
C TYR A 166 18.00 -11.04 2.03
N PHE A 167 17.03 -10.60 2.83
CA PHE A 167 17.12 -9.37 3.61
C PHE A 167 18.27 -9.50 4.62
N THR A 168 18.99 -8.40 4.88
CA THR A 168 20.07 -8.40 5.87
C THR A 168 19.55 -7.91 7.22
N ALA A 169 20.19 -8.32 8.31
CA ALA A 169 19.89 -7.78 9.64
C ALA A 169 19.93 -6.24 9.69
N SER A 170 20.83 -5.64 8.91
CA SER A 170 20.95 -4.18 8.80
C SER A 170 19.75 -3.55 8.11
N SER A 171 19.24 -4.13 7.02
CA SER A 171 18.08 -3.58 6.31
C SER A 171 16.80 -3.71 7.13
N ILE A 172 16.62 -4.84 7.82
CA ILE A 172 15.50 -5.04 8.76
C ILE A 172 15.56 -4.02 9.90
N SER A 173 16.75 -3.76 10.45
CA SER A 173 16.93 -2.74 11.49
C SER A 173 16.60 -1.33 10.98
N GLN A 174 16.97 -1.00 9.74
CA GLN A 174 16.65 0.29 9.13
C GLN A 174 15.15 0.46 8.89
N LEU A 175 14.49 -0.58 8.40
CA LEU A 175 13.04 -0.62 8.24
C LEU A 175 12.31 -0.40 9.58
N GLN A 176 12.76 -1.06 10.66
CA GLN A 176 12.21 -0.83 12.01
C GLN A 176 12.36 0.60 12.50
N VAL A 177 13.49 1.25 12.18
CA VAL A 177 13.69 2.67 12.52
C VAL A 177 12.75 3.58 11.74
N GLN A 178 12.50 3.28 10.45
CA GLN A 178 11.54 4.03 9.65
C GLN A 178 10.11 3.86 10.17
N ASP A 179 9.67 2.63 10.43
CA ASP A 179 8.34 2.35 10.98
C ASP A 179 8.14 3.03 12.34
N THR A 180 9.15 2.98 13.22
CA THR A 180 9.12 3.69 14.51
C THR A 180 8.99 5.20 14.33
N ARG A 181 9.66 5.79 13.33
CA ARG A 181 9.54 7.23 13.04
C ARG A 181 8.13 7.58 12.56
N ALA A 182 7.56 6.79 11.67
CA ALA A 182 6.19 6.99 11.18
C ALA A 182 5.17 6.93 12.33
N GLN A 183 5.33 5.93 13.21
CA GLN A 183 4.48 5.73 14.39
C GLN A 183 4.63 6.81 15.48
N THR A 184 5.72 7.59 15.48
CA THR A 184 5.98 8.61 16.51
C THR A 184 5.80 10.05 16.01
N ASN A 185 5.99 10.31 14.71
CA ASN A 185 5.97 11.64 14.12
C ASN A 185 5.08 11.66 12.87
N GLY A 186 3.77 11.83 13.06
CA GLY A 186 2.82 12.12 11.97
C GLY A 186 1.61 11.20 11.93
N LEU A 187 1.78 9.90 12.18
CA LEU A 187 0.74 8.88 12.00
C LEU A 187 0.53 8.00 13.25
N VAL A 188 0.58 8.60 14.44
CA VAL A 188 0.41 7.87 15.70
C VAL A 188 -0.96 7.19 15.75
N GLY A 189 -0.97 5.85 15.78
CA GLY A 189 -2.20 5.05 15.83
C GLY A 189 -2.90 4.87 14.48
N ASP A 190 -2.24 5.24 13.39
CA ASP A 190 -2.71 4.99 12.03
C ASP A 190 -2.56 3.48 11.68
N PRO A 191 -3.59 2.84 11.07
CA PRO A 191 -3.54 1.43 10.69
C PRO A 191 -2.53 1.10 9.57
N TYR A 192 -1.98 2.08 8.85
CA TYR A 192 -1.09 1.86 7.71
C TYR A 192 0.40 1.64 8.10
N ASN A 193 0.75 1.80 9.38
CA ASN A 193 2.10 1.52 9.90
C ASN A 193 2.16 0.15 10.57
N SER A 194 2.33 -0.88 9.74
CA SER A 194 2.27 -2.27 10.17
C SER A 194 3.45 -2.65 11.05
N PRO A 195 3.23 -3.23 12.24
CA PRO A 195 4.34 -3.60 13.11
C PRO A 195 5.17 -4.73 12.50
N ILE A 196 6.47 -4.68 12.77
CA ILE A 196 7.43 -5.68 12.34
C ILE A 196 7.65 -6.70 13.46
N ILE A 197 7.39 -7.97 13.19
CA ILE A 197 7.40 -9.07 14.17
C ILE A 197 8.39 -10.14 13.73
N SER A 198 9.42 -10.41 14.53
CA SER A 198 10.33 -11.54 14.30
C SER A 198 9.66 -12.87 14.62
N VAL A 199 9.77 -13.84 13.71
CA VAL A 199 9.19 -15.18 13.83
C VAL A 199 10.25 -16.15 14.32
N SER A 200 10.13 -16.60 15.58
CA SER A 200 11.02 -17.60 16.21
C SER A 200 10.35 -18.97 16.43
N GLY A 201 9.09 -19.11 16.05
CA GLY A 201 8.28 -20.31 16.21
C GLY A 201 6.91 -20.16 15.53
N PRO A 202 5.91 -21.00 15.86
CA PRO A 202 4.56 -20.82 15.35
C PRO A 202 4.00 -19.44 15.72
N THR A 203 3.65 -18.65 14.71
CA THR A 203 3.04 -17.32 14.90
C THR A 203 1.55 -17.41 14.63
N THR A 204 0.75 -16.74 15.45
CA THR A 204 -0.70 -16.66 15.28
C THR A 204 -1.12 -15.22 15.05
N LEU A 205 -1.83 -14.97 13.95
CA LEU A 205 -2.45 -13.69 13.63
C LEU A 205 -3.97 -13.85 13.67
N VAL A 206 -4.64 -12.90 14.31
CA VAL A 206 -6.09 -12.91 14.50
C VAL A 206 -6.67 -11.63 13.91
N THR A 207 -7.73 -11.74 13.12
CA THR A 207 -8.41 -10.55 12.60
C THR A 207 -9.22 -9.89 13.70
N ASP A 208 -9.21 -8.57 13.75
CA ASP A 208 -10.06 -7.79 14.63
C ASP A 208 -11.51 -7.66 14.11
N LYS A 209 -12.31 -6.79 14.71
CA LYS A 209 -13.70 -6.55 14.31
C LYS A 209 -13.85 -5.94 12.92
N TYR A 210 -12.81 -5.33 12.37
CA TYR A 210 -12.76 -4.74 11.03
C TYR A 210 -12.28 -5.76 9.97
N GLY A 211 -11.80 -6.92 10.39
CA GLY A 211 -11.27 -7.95 9.49
C GLY A 211 -9.79 -7.72 9.16
N LEU A 212 -9.07 -6.97 9.99
CA LEU A 212 -7.66 -6.62 9.82
C LEU A 212 -6.79 -7.42 10.78
N PHE A 213 -5.60 -7.84 10.36
CA PHE A 213 -4.65 -8.46 11.28
C PHE A 213 -3.99 -7.38 12.13
N ASN A 214 -4.06 -7.53 13.46
CA ASN A 214 -3.45 -6.60 14.41
C ASN A 214 -3.87 -5.13 14.22
N SER A 215 -5.10 -4.89 13.77
CA SER A 215 -5.65 -3.55 13.48
C SER A 215 -4.82 -2.73 12.49
N SER A 216 -4.01 -3.39 11.64
CA SER A 216 -3.24 -2.74 10.60
C SER A 216 -3.67 -3.24 9.21
N VAL A 217 -3.48 -2.37 8.22
CA VAL A 217 -3.64 -2.74 6.82
C VAL A 217 -2.51 -2.10 5.99
N PRO A 218 -1.64 -2.90 5.33
CA PRO A 218 -1.52 -4.36 5.42
C PRO A 218 -1.32 -4.86 6.87
N GLY A 219 -1.39 -6.16 7.07
CA GLY A 219 -1.12 -6.80 8.36
C GLY A 219 0.36 -6.71 8.75
N PRO A 220 0.73 -7.16 9.96
CA PRO A 220 2.10 -7.11 10.45
C PRO A 220 3.11 -7.69 9.47
N THR A 221 4.26 -7.02 9.32
CA THR A 221 5.38 -7.59 8.58
C THR A 221 6.07 -8.63 9.45
N LEU A 222 6.14 -9.87 8.98
CA LEU A 222 6.81 -10.95 9.69
C LEU A 222 8.26 -11.09 9.19
N VAL A 223 9.21 -11.35 10.10
CA VAL A 223 10.61 -11.64 9.73
C VAL A 223 10.90 -13.11 9.98
N ALA A 224 11.15 -13.87 8.93
CA ALA A 224 11.51 -15.28 8.99
C ALA A 224 13.01 -15.47 8.65
N GLN A 225 13.62 -16.52 9.18
CA GLN A 225 14.99 -16.89 8.82
C GLN A 225 15.02 -17.72 7.53
N ALA A 226 15.99 -17.44 6.66
CA ALA A 226 16.19 -18.16 5.42
C ALA A 226 16.37 -19.67 5.66
N ASN A 227 15.72 -20.46 4.81
CA ASN A 227 15.71 -21.92 4.82
C ASN A 227 15.12 -22.58 6.08
N ASN A 228 14.56 -21.80 7.01
CA ASN A 228 13.86 -22.33 8.17
C ASN A 228 12.39 -22.60 7.84
N GLN A 229 11.80 -23.54 8.58
CA GLN A 229 10.37 -23.81 8.52
C GLN A 229 9.61 -22.71 9.25
N VAL A 230 8.65 -22.10 8.56
CA VAL A 230 7.70 -21.12 9.10
C VAL A 230 6.37 -21.82 9.34
N THR A 231 5.77 -21.57 10.49
CA THR A 231 4.39 -21.99 10.80
C THR A 231 3.56 -20.76 11.13
N LEU A 232 2.53 -20.51 10.32
CA LEU A 232 1.62 -19.37 10.49
C LEU A 232 0.20 -19.88 10.71
N ASN A 233 -0.45 -19.40 11.77
CA ASN A 233 -1.84 -19.66 12.08
C ASN A 233 -2.64 -18.37 11.84
N LEU A 234 -3.52 -18.38 10.84
CA LEU A 234 -4.42 -17.26 10.57
C LEU A 234 -5.81 -17.57 11.13
N ILE A 235 -6.31 -16.75 12.05
CA ILE A 235 -7.65 -16.89 12.63
C ILE A 235 -8.50 -15.71 12.16
N PHE A 236 -9.50 -16.01 11.34
CA PHE A 236 -10.50 -15.02 10.94
C PHE A 236 -11.64 -15.03 11.95
N THR A 237 -11.85 -13.91 12.63
CA THR A 237 -12.99 -13.72 13.54
C THR A 237 -14.27 -13.68 12.71
N THR A 238 -15.32 -14.38 13.15
CA THR A 238 -16.62 -14.35 12.47
C THR A 238 -17.13 -12.90 12.42
N PRO A 239 -17.35 -12.32 11.23
CA PRO A 239 -17.82 -10.96 11.12
C PRO A 239 -19.25 -10.85 11.66
N ALA A 240 -19.51 -9.77 12.41
CA ALA A 240 -20.78 -9.57 13.12
C ALA A 240 -21.44 -8.21 12.84
N SER A 241 -20.81 -7.35 12.05
CA SER A 241 -21.36 -6.05 11.68
C SER A 241 -20.77 -5.55 10.36
N ASP A 242 -21.39 -4.51 9.82
CA ASP A 242 -21.02 -3.90 8.55
C ASP A 242 -19.71 -3.08 8.59
N HIS A 243 -19.02 -3.06 9.73
CA HIS A 243 -17.69 -2.46 9.81
C HIS A 243 -16.61 -3.41 9.27
N ASN A 244 -16.97 -4.66 8.99
CA ASN A 244 -16.07 -5.71 8.52
C ASN A 244 -16.37 -6.01 7.06
N TYR A 245 -15.38 -5.82 6.18
CA TYR A 245 -15.57 -6.05 4.74
C TYR A 245 -15.85 -7.52 4.38
N LEU A 246 -15.58 -8.46 5.30
CA LEU A 246 -15.95 -9.87 5.16
C LEU A 246 -17.40 -10.15 5.59
N TYR A 247 -18.14 -9.15 6.08
CA TYR A 247 -19.59 -9.18 6.25
C TYR A 247 -20.24 -8.61 5.00
N ASN A 248 -20.78 -9.47 4.13
CA ASN A 248 -21.22 -9.07 2.80
C ASN A 248 -22.71 -9.35 2.57
N TYR A 249 -23.36 -8.54 1.75
CA TYR A 249 -24.78 -8.64 1.45
C TYR A 249 -25.02 -9.42 0.16
N SER A 250 -25.93 -10.40 0.23
CA SER A 250 -26.47 -11.07 -0.96
C SER A 250 -27.30 -10.11 -1.82
N SER A 251 -27.64 -10.53 -3.04
CA SER A 251 -28.52 -9.77 -3.95
C SER A 251 -29.89 -9.43 -3.35
N ASN A 252 -30.33 -10.18 -2.34
CA ASN A 252 -31.61 -10.00 -1.65
C ASN A 252 -31.46 -9.17 -0.35
N GLY A 253 -30.29 -8.60 -0.08
CA GLY A 253 -30.03 -7.77 1.11
C GLY A 253 -29.83 -8.55 2.41
N VAL A 254 -29.59 -9.86 2.35
CA VAL A 254 -29.24 -10.66 3.54
C VAL A 254 -27.73 -10.64 3.72
N ALA A 255 -27.27 -10.15 4.86
CA ALA A 255 -25.86 -10.15 5.22
C ALA A 255 -25.39 -11.53 5.70
N SER A 256 -24.18 -11.91 5.29
CA SER A 256 -23.54 -13.16 5.70
C SER A 256 -22.02 -13.06 5.60
N PRO A 257 -21.27 -13.83 6.43
CA PRO A 257 -19.84 -13.95 6.26
C PRO A 257 -19.45 -14.48 4.88
N VAL A 258 -18.43 -13.88 4.28
CA VAL A 258 -17.86 -14.32 2.99
C VAL A 258 -17.26 -15.73 3.13
N SER A 259 -17.63 -16.64 2.25
CA SER A 259 -17.18 -18.05 2.31
C SER A 259 -16.42 -18.52 1.08
N ASN A 260 -16.41 -17.72 0.02
CA ASN A 260 -15.91 -18.07 -1.31
C ASN A 260 -14.58 -17.35 -1.64
N VAL A 261 -13.68 -17.25 -0.66
CA VAL A 261 -12.35 -16.66 -0.84
C VAL A 261 -11.28 -17.61 -0.34
N LEU A 262 -10.11 -17.55 -0.97
CA LEU A 262 -8.94 -18.33 -0.57
C LEU A 262 -8.03 -17.46 0.30
N VAL A 263 -7.56 -18.08 1.38
CA VAL A 263 -6.48 -17.58 2.22
C VAL A 263 -5.23 -18.36 1.84
N GLY A 264 -4.11 -17.70 1.63
CA GLY A 264 -2.90 -18.38 1.18
C GLY A 264 -1.60 -17.78 1.62
N ILE A 265 -0.53 -18.48 1.26
CA ILE A 265 0.86 -18.05 1.31
C ILE A 265 1.38 -18.05 -0.13
N TYR A 266 2.02 -16.96 -0.53
CA TYR A 266 2.51 -16.76 -1.89
C TYR A 266 3.96 -16.32 -1.82
N ALA A 267 4.85 -17.03 -2.49
CA ALA A 267 6.26 -16.68 -2.57
C ALA A 267 6.47 -15.57 -3.61
N VAL A 268 7.16 -14.50 -3.23
CA VAL A 268 7.61 -13.42 -4.12
C VAL A 268 9.08 -13.64 -4.41
N TRP A 269 9.41 -13.90 -5.67
CA TRP A 269 10.78 -14.20 -6.11
C TRP A 269 11.54 -12.95 -6.54
N TRP A 270 12.87 -13.03 -6.62
CA TRP A 270 13.76 -11.92 -6.99
C TRP A 270 13.42 -11.23 -8.31
N ASN A 271 12.77 -11.91 -9.25
CA ASN A 271 12.33 -11.32 -10.51
C ASN A 271 10.91 -10.71 -10.45
N GLY A 272 10.32 -10.62 -9.26
CA GLY A 272 8.95 -10.20 -9.01
C GLY A 272 7.88 -11.27 -9.25
N THR A 273 8.23 -12.47 -9.70
CA THR A 273 7.21 -13.52 -9.91
C THR A 273 6.60 -13.94 -8.58
N ILE A 274 5.27 -14.07 -8.54
CA ILE A 274 4.49 -14.46 -7.36
C ILE A 274 3.87 -15.84 -7.61
N THR A 275 4.20 -16.80 -6.75
CA THR A 275 3.76 -18.20 -6.89
C THR A 275 3.06 -18.68 -5.63
N PRO A 276 1.91 -19.37 -5.74
CA PRO A 276 1.21 -19.91 -4.58
C PRO A 276 2.04 -21.03 -3.94
N VAL A 277 2.22 -20.95 -2.63
CA VAL A 277 2.85 -22.00 -1.81
C VAL A 277 1.79 -22.93 -1.24
N ALA A 278 0.73 -22.35 -0.67
CA ALA A 278 -0.40 -23.07 -0.11
C ALA A 278 -1.62 -22.16 -0.06
N GLN A 279 -2.80 -22.72 -0.32
CA GLN A 279 -4.07 -22.02 -0.25
C GLN A 279 -5.11 -22.90 0.43
N LYS A 280 -6.01 -22.28 1.20
CA LYS A 280 -7.13 -22.93 1.87
C LYS A 280 -8.36 -22.02 1.78
N PRO A 281 -9.58 -22.58 1.67
CA PRO A 281 -10.80 -21.78 1.82
C PRO A 281 -10.81 -21.05 3.18
N ILE A 282 -11.38 -19.85 3.21
CA ILE A 282 -11.59 -19.15 4.47
C ILE A 282 -12.48 -19.98 5.41
N THR A 283 -12.10 -19.99 6.68
CA THR A 283 -12.92 -20.53 7.78
C THR A 283 -12.86 -19.54 8.93
N TYR A 284 -13.96 -19.42 9.68
CA TYR A 284 -14.08 -18.47 10.77
C TYR A 284 -13.99 -19.16 12.14
N GLY A 285 -13.42 -18.46 13.12
CA GLY A 285 -13.32 -18.91 14.51
C GLY A 285 -12.37 -20.10 14.75
N THR A 286 -11.71 -20.60 13.71
CA THR A 286 -10.74 -21.70 13.79
C THR A 286 -9.43 -21.33 13.07
N PRO A 287 -8.27 -21.81 13.54
CA PRO A 287 -7.00 -21.50 12.89
C PRO A 287 -6.85 -22.18 11.52
N ILE A 288 -6.49 -21.38 10.52
CA ILE A 288 -5.97 -21.85 9.23
C ILE A 288 -4.44 -21.90 9.34
N THR A 289 -3.90 -23.09 9.53
CA THR A 289 -2.44 -23.29 9.68
C THR A 289 -1.75 -23.50 8.33
N PHE A 290 -0.67 -22.78 8.10
CA PHE A 290 0.26 -22.96 6.99
C PHE A 290 1.65 -23.30 7.51
N THR A 291 2.30 -24.27 6.88
CA THR A 291 3.69 -24.65 7.19
C THR A 291 4.47 -24.75 5.89
N PHE A 292 5.57 -24.03 5.78
CA PHE A 292 6.40 -23.96 4.57
C PHE A 292 7.85 -23.62 4.93
N ASN A 293 8.79 -23.81 4.00
CA ASN A 293 10.18 -23.41 4.16
C ASN A 293 10.40 -22.04 3.51
N ALA A 294 11.07 -21.12 4.20
CA ALA A 294 11.35 -19.77 3.72
C ALA A 294 12.55 -19.74 2.74
N THR A 295 12.29 -20.04 1.47
CA THR A 295 13.27 -20.13 0.38
C THR A 295 13.23 -18.98 -0.62
N ALA A 296 12.16 -18.19 -0.63
CA ALA A 296 12.03 -16.96 -1.42
C ALA A 296 12.47 -15.75 -0.58
N PRO A 297 12.85 -14.60 -1.18
CA PRO A 297 13.22 -13.42 -0.41
C PRO A 297 12.05 -12.86 0.40
N ALA A 298 10.82 -13.00 -0.08
CA ALA A 298 9.62 -12.56 0.62
C ALA A 298 8.41 -13.46 0.31
N TYR A 299 7.37 -13.33 1.13
CA TYR A 299 6.08 -13.98 0.94
C TYR A 299 4.94 -13.02 1.26
N LEU A 300 3.81 -13.19 0.59
CA LEU A 300 2.53 -12.61 1.00
C LEU A 300 1.73 -13.67 1.77
N TYR A 301 0.97 -13.24 2.77
CA TYR A 301 0.04 -14.10 3.50
C TYR A 301 -1.36 -13.48 3.55
N GLY A 302 -2.39 -14.31 3.72
CA GLY A 302 -3.77 -13.86 3.92
C GLY A 302 -4.62 -13.91 2.65
N ILE A 303 -5.57 -12.99 2.53
CA ILE A 303 -6.44 -12.82 1.36
C ILE A 303 -5.79 -11.83 0.41
N VAL A 304 -5.05 -12.35 -0.59
CA VAL A 304 -4.31 -11.52 -1.58
C VAL A 304 -5.10 -11.26 -2.86
N THR A 305 -6.34 -11.74 -2.91
CA THR A 305 -7.28 -11.46 -4.00
C THR A 305 -8.45 -10.67 -3.41
N PRO A 306 -8.81 -9.51 -3.97
CA PRO A 306 -9.84 -8.66 -3.39
C PRO A 306 -11.22 -9.33 -3.32
N VAL A 307 -11.96 -8.97 -2.28
CA VAL A 307 -13.32 -9.44 -2.04
C VAL A 307 -14.29 -8.40 -2.57
N TYR A 308 -15.17 -8.80 -3.48
CA TYR A 308 -16.24 -7.90 -3.93
C TYR A 308 -17.26 -7.70 -2.81
N ASN A 309 -17.25 -6.54 -2.17
CA ASN A 309 -18.18 -6.16 -1.12
C ASN A 309 -19.33 -5.34 -1.69
N VAL A 310 -20.54 -5.60 -1.20
CA VAL A 310 -21.74 -4.80 -1.41
C VAL A 310 -22.26 -4.37 -0.05
N TYR A 311 -22.15 -3.07 0.23
CA TYR A 311 -22.60 -2.42 1.45
C TYR A 311 -23.72 -1.44 1.13
N ASN A 312 -24.95 -1.92 0.92
CA ASN A 312 -26.07 -1.05 0.53
C ASN A 312 -27.11 -0.86 1.65
N PRO A 313 -26.78 -0.23 2.80
CA PRO A 313 -27.81 0.16 3.73
C PRO A 313 -28.64 1.27 3.06
N GLN A 314 -29.92 0.96 2.78
CA GLN A 314 -30.94 1.94 2.39
C GLN A 314 -30.90 2.47 0.94
N GLY A 315 -30.09 1.92 0.02
CA GLY A 315 -30.16 2.31 -1.39
C GLY A 315 -29.53 3.67 -1.73
N MET A 316 -28.67 4.20 -0.86
CA MET A 316 -28.20 5.60 -0.94
C MET A 316 -26.94 5.82 -1.81
N SER A 317 -26.40 4.76 -2.39
CA SER A 317 -25.17 4.76 -3.20
C SER A 317 -25.29 5.64 -4.44
N ASN A 318 -24.31 6.53 -4.69
CA ASN A 318 -24.24 7.28 -5.94
C ASN A 318 -22.80 7.64 -6.34
N ASN A 319 -22.60 8.04 -7.59
CA ASN A 319 -21.29 8.29 -8.19
C ASN A 319 -20.50 9.47 -7.57
N PHE A 320 -21.12 10.29 -6.71
CA PHE A 320 -20.47 11.49 -6.15
C PHE A 320 -19.96 11.30 -4.71
N ILE A 321 -20.45 10.29 -3.98
CA ILE A 321 -20.06 10.03 -2.58
C ILE A 321 -19.27 8.71 -2.42
N GLY A 322 -18.90 8.08 -3.54
CA GLY A 322 -18.41 6.71 -3.61
C GLY A 322 -19.57 5.71 -3.75
N GLN A 323 -19.36 4.67 -4.56
CA GLN A 323 -20.26 3.53 -4.53
C GLN A 323 -20.01 2.73 -3.25
N ASP A 324 -21.11 2.41 -2.59
CA ASP A 324 -21.28 1.43 -1.52
C ASP A 324 -20.90 -0.01 -1.90
N LYS A 325 -20.19 -0.22 -3.01
CA LYS A 325 -19.75 -1.52 -3.49
C LYS A 325 -18.38 -1.35 -4.13
N GLY A 326 -17.53 -2.36 -4.00
CA GLY A 326 -16.17 -2.31 -4.51
C GLY A 326 -15.37 -3.53 -4.12
N TYR A 327 -14.14 -3.58 -4.57
CA TYR A 327 -13.21 -4.66 -4.25
C TYR A 327 -12.38 -4.25 -3.04
N VAL A 328 -12.51 -4.98 -1.94
CA VAL A 328 -11.83 -4.66 -0.67
C VAL A 328 -10.84 -5.76 -0.31
N MET A 329 -9.65 -5.38 0.16
CA MET A 329 -8.58 -6.31 0.53
C MET A 329 -7.87 -5.83 1.80
N GLY A 330 -8.26 -6.36 2.97
CA GLY A 330 -7.73 -5.89 4.27
C GLY A 330 -7.01 -6.93 5.13
N ALA A 331 -7.20 -8.24 4.86
CA ALA A 331 -6.64 -9.31 5.69
C ALA A 331 -5.46 -9.99 5.01
N TRP A 332 -4.41 -9.22 4.73
CA TRP A 332 -3.20 -9.70 4.08
C TRP A 332 -1.97 -9.06 4.70
N GLY A 333 -0.76 -9.53 4.40
CA GLY A 333 0.48 -8.87 4.82
C GLY A 333 1.70 -9.61 4.28
N THR A 334 2.89 -9.21 4.73
CA THR A 334 4.16 -9.67 4.15
C THR A 334 5.06 -10.39 5.16
N ILE A 335 5.78 -11.39 4.70
CA ILE A 335 6.86 -12.06 5.41
C ILE A 335 8.16 -11.77 4.65
N VAL A 336 9.09 -11.05 5.26
CA VAL A 336 10.44 -10.87 4.71
C VAL A 336 11.35 -11.97 5.24
N VAL A 337 12.28 -12.43 4.41
CA VAL A 337 13.21 -13.50 4.78
C VAL A 337 14.59 -12.93 4.99
N GLU A 338 15.08 -13.06 6.22
CA GLU A 338 16.42 -12.67 6.65
C GLU A 338 17.43 -13.77 6.31
N GLY A 339 18.53 -13.38 5.67
CA GLY A 339 19.68 -14.24 5.40
C GLY A 339 20.84 -13.98 6.35
N SER A 340 21.77 -14.93 6.36
CA SER A 340 23.03 -14.88 7.11
C SER A 340 24.05 -13.93 6.52
#